data_AF-A0A7J8P3X7-F1
#
_entry.id   AF-A0A7J8P3X7-F1
#
_cell.length_a   1.000
_cell.length_b   1.000
_cell.length_c   1.000
_cell.angle_alpha   90.00
_cell.angle_beta   90.00
_cell.angle_gamma   90.00
#
_symmetry.space_group_name_H-M   'P 1'
#
loop_
_entity.id
_entity.type
_entity.pdbx_description
1 polymer ?
#
loop_
_entity_poly.entity_id
_entity_poly.type
_entity_poly.pdbx_seq_one_letter_code
_entity_poly.pdbx_strand_id
1 'polypeptide(L)' 'MANDEELIELKFRIYDGTDIAHNTYTSSMTVANLKQKIVAEWPR' A
#
# COMPACT_ATOMS: atom_id res chain seq x y z
N MET A 1 -5.17 -8.12 25.43
CA MET A 1 -5.86 -7.89 24.15
C MET A 1 -4.80 -8.01 23.08
N ALA A 2 -4.79 -9.11 22.34
CA ALA A 2 -3.86 -9.24 21.23
C ALA A 2 -4.27 -8.16 20.21
N ASN A 3 -3.39 -7.20 19.98
CA ASN A 3 -3.49 -6.33 18.82
C ASN A 3 -3.16 -7.24 17.63
N ASP A 4 -4.14 -8.03 17.19
CA ASP A 4 -4.09 -8.65 15.87
C ASP A 4 -4.14 -7.47 14.90
N GLU A 5 -2.95 -7.03 14.51
CA GLU A 5 -2.76 -5.93 13.59
C GLU A 5 -3.40 -6.40 12.28
N GLU A 6 -4.65 -6.00 12.03
CA GLU A 6 -5.41 -6.47 10.88
C GLU A 6 -4.63 -6.11 9.62
N LEU A 7 -4.13 -7.15 8.94
CA LEU A 7 -3.31 -7.00 7.76
C LEU A 7 -4.17 -7.12 6.51
N ILE A 8 -4.06 -6.14 5.61
CA ILE A 8 -4.76 -6.09 4.33
C ILE A 8 -3.74 -6.10 3.19
N GLU A 9 -3.99 -6.91 2.17
CA GLU A 9 -3.19 -6.92 0.96
C GLU A 9 -3.73 -5.85 0.00
N LEU A 10 -2.87 -4.94 -0.45
CA LEU A 10 -3.23 -3.89 -1.40
C LEU A 10 -2.28 -3.93 -2.60
N LYS A 11 -2.83 -3.56 -3.75
CA LYS A 11 -2.08 -3.27 -4.97
C LYS A 11 -2.68 -2.03 -5.65
N PHE A 12 -1.85 -1.26 -6.32
CA PHE A 12 -2.24 0.03 -6.89
C PHE A 12 -2.07 0.02 -8.40
N ARG A 13 -3.16 0.21 -9.14
CA ARG A 13 -3.12 0.33 -10.59
C ARG A 13 -2.88 1.77 -11.00
N ILE A 14 -1.86 2.02 -11.82
CA ILE A 14 -1.54 3.36 -12.35
C ILE A 14 -2.16 3.57 -13.74
N TYR A 15 -2.03 4.79 -14.27
CA TYR A 15 -2.75 5.23 -15.49
C TYR A 15 -2.44 4.41 -16.74
N ASP A 16 -1.29 3.73 -16.78
CA ASP A 16 -0.87 2.88 -17.91
C ASP A 16 -1.37 1.42 -17.79
N GLY A 17 -2.10 1.09 -16.72
CA GLY A 17 -2.61 -0.25 -16.44
C GLY A 17 -1.69 -1.14 -15.61
N THR A 18 -0.47 -0.69 -15.30
CA THR A 18 0.50 -1.40 -14.46
C THR A 18 0.06 -1.40 -13.00
N ASP A 19 0.17 -2.56 -12.35
CA ASP A 19 0.00 -2.68 -10.90
C ASP A 19 1.35 -2.48 -10.20
N ILE A 20 1.38 -1.62 -9.17
CA ILE A 20 2.56 -1.30 -8.36
C ILE A 20 2.25 -1.41 -6.87
N ALA A 21 3.31 -1.39 -6.04
CA ALA A 21 3.21 -1.40 -4.58
C ALA A 21 2.29 -2.50 -4.05
N HIS A 22 2.48 -3.73 -4.56
CA HIS A 22 1.75 -4.92 -4.13
C HIS A 22 2.36 -5.41 -2.81
N ASN A 23 1.69 -5.15 -1.69
CA ASN A 23 2.19 -5.49 -0.38
C ASN A 23 1.06 -5.66 0.65
N THR A 24 1.42 -6.20 1.82
CA THR A 24 0.56 -6.28 2.98
C THR A 24 0.76 -5.06 3.86
N TYR A 25 -0.34 -4.40 4.23
CA TYR A 25 -0.38 -3.18 5.02
C TYR A 25 -1.23 -3.38 6.26
N THR A 26 -0.94 -2.64 7.31
CA THR A 26 -1.77 -2.64 8.50
C THR A 26 -3.04 -1.82 8.23
N SER A 27 -4.20 -2.28 8.70
CA SER A 27 -5.48 -1.59 8.61
C SER A 27 -5.45 -0.22 9.32
N SER A 28 -4.52 -0.06 10.27
CA SER A 28 -4.20 1.20 10.96
C SER A 28 -3.33 2.18 10.16
N MET A 29 -2.78 1.76 9.01
CA MET A 29 -1.87 2.58 8.22
C MET A 29 -2.60 3.77 7.58
N THR A 30 -2.03 4.96 7.73
CA THR A 30 -2.65 6.17 7.18
C THR A 30 -2.48 6.25 5.66
N VAL A 31 -3.45 6.90 5.00
CA VAL A 31 -3.40 7.19 3.56
C VAL A 31 -2.17 8.02 3.19
N ALA A 32 -1.69 8.89 4.09
CA ALA A 32 -0.48 9.66 3.87
C ALA A 32 0.76 8.76 3.74
N ASN A 33 0.91 7.77 4.63
CA ASN A 33 2.01 6.82 4.56
C ASN A 33 1.89 5.90 3.33
N LEU A 34 0.67 5.48 2.96
CA LEU A 34 0.44 4.71 1.74
C LEU A 34 0.89 5.49 0.49
N LYS A 35 0.53 6.77 0.38
CA LYS A 35 0.95 7.64 -0.72
C LYS A 35 2.47 7.76 -0.82
N GLN A 36 3.16 7.92 0.31
CA GLN A 36 4.63 7.99 0.33
C GLN A 36 5.26 6.72 -0.24
N LYS A 37 4.75 5.53 0.12
CA LYS A 37 5.22 4.26 -0.45
C LYS A 37 4.95 4.15 -1.95
N ILE A 38 3.74 4.49 -2.40
CA ILE A 38 3.39 4.44 -3.84
C ILE A 38 4.33 5.32 -4.67
N VAL A 39 4.66 6.53 -4.19
CA VAL A 39 5.60 7.43 -4.87
C VAL A 39 7.02 6.86 -4.88
N ALA A 40 7.45 6.20 -3.79
CA ALA A 40 8.78 5.58 -3.72
C ALA A 40 8.93 4.36 -4.65
N GLU A 41 7.85 3.62 -4.88
CA GLU A 41 7.81 2.45 -5.78
C GLU A 41 7.36 2.81 -7.21
N TRP A 42 7.30 4.10 -7.54
CA TRP A 42 6.84 4.54 -8.85
C TRP A 42 7.82 4.11 -9.96
N PRO A 43 7.33 3.45 -11.03
CA PRO A 43 8.18 3.04 -12.15
C PRO A 43 8.76 4.27 -12.84
N ARG A 44 10.04 4.20 -13.21
CA ARG A 44 10.77 5.28 -13.90
C ARG A 44 10.40 5.39 -15.37
#